data_AF-A0A9E3XG88-F1
#
_entry.id   AF-A0A9E3XG88-F1
#
_cell.length_a   1.000
_cell.length_b   1.000
_cell.length_c   1.000
_cell.angle_alpha   90.00
_cell.angle_beta   90.00
_cell.angle_gamma   90.00
#
_symmetry.space_group_name_H-M   'P 1'
#
loop_
_entity.id
_entity.type
_entity.pdbx_description
1 polymer ?
#
loop_
_entity_poly.entity_id
_entity_poly.type
_entity_poly.pdbx_seq_one_letter_code
_entity_poly.pdbx_strand_id
1 'polypeptide(L)'
;LMDLGTTLGYWIEPGDPRALTMFGLTALPGNLNRKQLLERYIEKSGREVANPVFYYVFGVFKIAVIVQQIYFRYRQGQSKDERFANLIQVVKDCAEMAVRAIEKERIYQLFR
;
A
#
# COMPACT_ATOMS: atom_id res chain seq x y z
N LEU A 1 11.38 10.79 -4.08
CA LEU A 1 10.00 10.31 -4.32
C LEU A 1 9.68 9.01 -3.56
N MET A 2 10.61 8.41 -2.80
CA MET A 2 10.34 7.21 -1.99
C MET A 2 9.33 7.46 -0.85
N ASP A 3 9.35 8.66 -0.25
CA ASP A 3 8.35 9.04 0.75
C ASP A 3 6.94 9.12 0.14
N LEU A 4 6.81 9.74 -1.05
CA LEU A 4 5.56 9.72 -1.81
C LEU A 4 5.11 8.29 -2.12
N GLY A 5 6.04 7.43 -2.57
CA GLY A 5 5.75 6.01 -2.78
C GLY A 5 5.22 5.31 -1.54
N THR A 6 5.84 5.56 -0.38
CA THR A 6 5.40 5.02 0.91
C THR A 6 4.01 5.56 1.28
N THR A 7 3.77 6.87 1.12
CA THR A 7 2.46 7.48 1.35
C THR A 7 1.39 6.85 0.47
N LEU A 8 1.66 6.69 -0.83
CA LEU A 8 0.74 6.03 -1.77
C LEU A 8 0.51 4.55 -1.40
N GLY A 9 1.53 3.86 -0.87
CA GLY A 9 1.40 2.48 -0.38
C GLY A 9 0.48 2.36 0.84
N TYR A 10 0.44 3.37 1.70
CA TYR A 10 -0.53 3.45 2.82
C TYR A 10 -1.90 4.02 2.40
N TRP A 11 -2.02 4.55 1.18
CA TRP A 11 -3.25 5.17 0.69
C TRP A 11 -4.19 4.13 0.10
N ILE A 12 -4.86 3.41 1.00
CA ILE A 12 -5.80 2.33 0.68
C ILE A 12 -7.09 2.91 0.10
N GLU A 13 -7.60 2.30 -0.97
CA GLU A 13 -8.86 2.64 -1.62
C GLU A 13 -9.96 1.60 -1.28
N PRO A 14 -11.26 1.95 -1.38
CA PRO A 14 -12.36 1.03 -1.04
C PRO A 14 -12.37 -0.30 -1.82
N GLY A 15 -11.76 -0.34 -3.00
CA GLY A 15 -11.69 -1.53 -3.85
C GLY A 15 -10.45 -2.40 -3.65
N ASP A 16 -9.56 -2.02 -2.71
CA ASP A 16 -8.35 -2.78 -2.43
C ASP A 16 -8.66 -4.04 -1.59
N PRO A 17 -7.75 -5.03 -1.53
CA PRO A 17 -7.94 -6.27 -0.80
C PRO A 17 -8.33 -6.07 0.67
N ARG A 18 -9.17 -6.98 1.18
CA ARG A 18 -9.80 -6.86 2.50
C ARG A 18 -8.79 -6.74 3.64
N ALA A 19 -7.64 -7.41 3.57
CA ALA A 19 -6.69 -7.31 4.68
C ALA A 19 -6.06 -5.92 4.75
N LEU A 20 -5.98 -5.17 3.65
CA LEU A 20 -5.51 -3.79 3.64
C LEU A 20 -6.60 -2.81 4.10
N THR A 21 -7.85 -3.00 3.66
CA THR A 21 -8.96 -2.10 4.03
C THR A 21 -9.29 -2.13 5.52
N MET A 22 -9.01 -3.23 6.23
CA MET A 22 -9.13 -3.28 7.70
C MET A 22 -8.22 -2.27 8.44
N PHE A 23 -7.13 -1.82 7.82
CA PHE A 23 -6.20 -0.84 8.40
C PHE A 23 -6.24 0.53 7.68
N GLY A 24 -7.00 0.63 6.60
CA GLY A 24 -6.96 1.76 5.67
C GLY A 24 -8.03 2.80 5.94
N LEU A 25 -7.78 3.75 6.85
CA LEU A 25 -8.70 4.88 7.10
C LEU A 25 -9.00 5.70 5.85
N THR A 26 -8.07 5.74 4.89
CA THR A 26 -8.23 6.42 3.60
C THR A 26 -9.25 5.75 2.68
N ALA A 27 -9.69 4.52 2.98
CA ALA A 27 -10.77 3.85 2.26
C ALA A 27 -12.16 4.36 2.67
N LEU A 28 -12.27 5.20 3.71
CA LEU A 28 -13.54 5.82 4.10
C LEU A 28 -13.94 6.93 3.10
N PRO A 29 -15.25 7.18 2.91
CA PRO A 29 -15.73 8.25 2.03
C PRO A 29 -15.13 9.62 2.35
N GLY A 30 -14.90 10.44 1.32
CA GLY A 30 -14.36 11.80 1.45
C GLY A 30 -12.84 11.92 1.26
N ASN A 31 -12.12 10.80 1.21
CA ASN A 31 -10.70 10.79 0.88
C ASN A 31 -10.45 10.86 -0.64
N LEU A 32 -9.28 11.40 -1.02
CA LEU A 32 -8.78 11.31 -2.39
C LEU A 32 -8.44 9.86 -2.75
N ASN A 33 -8.62 9.47 -4.00
CA ASN A 33 -7.99 8.24 -4.52
C ASN A 33 -6.50 8.48 -4.83
N ARG A 34 -5.73 7.40 -5.09
CA ARG A 34 -4.27 7.48 -5.35
C ARG A 34 -3.94 8.34 -6.57
N LYS A 35 -4.77 8.34 -7.61
CA LYS A 35 -4.60 9.22 -8.79
C LYS A 35 -4.70 10.70 -8.39
N GLN A 36 -5.76 11.06 -7.69
CA GLN A 36 -6.00 12.43 -7.22
C GLN A 36 -4.92 12.90 -6.24
N LEU A 37 -4.44 12.01 -5.35
CA LEU A 37 -3.36 12.33 -4.44
C LEU A 37 -2.05 12.61 -5.19
N LEU A 38 -1.71 11.78 -6.17
CA LEU A 38 -0.53 11.97 -7.01
C LEU A 38 -0.62 13.28 -7.80
N GLU A 39 -1.76 13.56 -8.43
CA GLU A 39 -2.00 14.81 -9.17
C GLU A 39 -1.85 16.04 -8.26
N ARG A 40 -2.44 15.99 -7.07
CA ARG A 40 -2.32 17.07 -6.07
C ARG A 40 -0.88 17.25 -5.60
N TYR A 41 -0.13 16.17 -5.42
CA TYR A 41 1.29 16.24 -5.05
C TYR A 41 2.11 16.92 -6.15
N ILE A 42 1.90 16.54 -7.42
CA ILE A 42 2.60 17.16 -8.56
C ILE A 42 2.28 18.66 -8.64
N GLU A 43 1.00 19.02 -8.56
CA GLU A 43 0.54 20.42 -8.60
C GLU A 43 1.17 21.26 -7.48
N LYS A 44 1.17 20.75 -6.23
CA LYS A 44 1.65 21.53 -5.07
C LYS A 44 3.16 21.54 -4.91
N SER A 45 3.84 20.48 -5.34
CA SER A 45 5.30 20.39 -5.19
C SER A 45 6.07 20.93 -6.39
N GLY A 46 5.44 21.06 -7.56
CA GLY A 46 6.11 21.37 -8.82
C GLY A 46 7.08 20.28 -9.29
N ARG A 47 7.07 19.10 -8.66
CA ARG A 47 7.97 17.99 -8.99
C ARG A 47 7.34 17.10 -10.06
N GLU A 48 8.14 16.74 -11.05
CA GLU A 48 7.79 15.67 -11.97
C GLU A 48 7.89 14.30 -11.30
N VAL A 49 6.93 13.42 -11.58
CA VAL A 49 6.91 12.02 -11.14
C VAL A 49 6.81 11.13 -12.39
N ALA A 50 7.94 10.92 -13.05
CA ALA A 50 7.99 10.21 -14.33
C ALA A 50 7.55 8.74 -14.25
N ASN A 51 7.81 8.06 -13.12
CA ASN A 51 7.42 6.66 -12.93
C ASN A 51 6.73 6.45 -11.57
N PRO A 52 5.43 6.79 -11.45
CA PRO A 52 4.70 6.63 -10.20
C PRO A 52 4.53 5.16 -9.80
N VAL A 53 4.49 4.23 -10.77
CA VAL A 53 4.37 2.79 -10.53
C VAL A 53 5.57 2.27 -9.75
N PHE A 54 6.79 2.62 -10.17
CA PHE A 54 8.01 2.21 -9.46
C PHE A 54 7.99 2.63 -7.99
N TYR A 55 7.67 3.90 -7.71
CA TYR A 55 7.64 4.41 -6.34
C TYR A 55 6.51 3.77 -5.52
N TYR A 56 5.34 3.56 -6.12
CA TYR A 56 4.23 2.87 -5.46
C TYR A 56 4.59 1.42 -5.12
N VAL A 57 5.14 0.67 -6.07
CA VAL A 57 5.59 -0.72 -5.88
C VAL A 57 6.64 -0.79 -4.77
N PHE A 58 7.61 0.13 -4.76
CA PHE A 58 8.57 0.23 -3.66
C PHE A 58 7.87 0.46 -2.31
N GLY A 59 6.87 1.35 -2.26
CA GLY A 59 6.09 1.65 -1.06
C GLY A 59 5.36 0.42 -0.51
N VAL A 60 4.59 -0.29 -1.35
CA VAL A 60 3.86 -1.49 -0.92
C VAL A 60 4.81 -2.64 -0.57
N PHE A 61 5.94 -2.78 -1.27
CA PHE A 61 6.96 -3.77 -0.91
C PHE A 61 7.60 -3.48 0.44
N LYS A 62 7.95 -2.22 0.72
CA LYS A 62 8.44 -1.78 2.03
C LYS A 62 7.45 -2.11 3.14
N ILE A 63 6.16 -1.85 2.93
CA ILE A 63 5.10 -2.21 3.88
C ILE A 63 5.05 -3.73 4.07
N ALA A 64 5.08 -4.51 2.99
CA ALA A 64 5.09 -5.97 3.07
C ALA A 64 6.26 -6.51 3.91
N VAL A 65 7.47 -5.97 3.74
CA VAL A 65 8.65 -6.34 4.53
C VAL A 65 8.46 -6.03 6.01
N ILE A 66 7.97 -4.83 6.36
CA ILE A 66 7.71 -4.44 7.75
C ILE A 66 6.72 -5.42 8.39
N VAL A 67 5.62 -5.69 7.69
CA VAL A 67 4.55 -6.57 8.17
C VAL A 67 5.04 -8.03 8.29
N GLN A 68 5.82 -8.50 7.32
CA GLN A 68 6.42 -9.83 7.33
C GLN A 68 7.33 -10.03 8.54
N GLN A 69 8.08 -9.00 8.95
CA GLN A 69 8.92 -9.07 10.15
C GLN A 69 8.09 -9.15 11.45
N ILE A 70 6.96 -8.44 11.53
CA ILE A 70 6.05 -8.52 12.68
C ILE A 70 5.43 -9.92 12.76
N TYR A 71 4.93 -10.43 11.64
CA TYR A 71 4.39 -11.78 11.53
C TYR A 71 5.42 -12.84 11.92
N PHE A 72 6.67 -12.71 11.43
CA PHE A 72 7.75 -13.64 11.76
C PHE A 72 8.02 -13.70 13.27
N ARG A 73 8.10 -12.55 13.95
CA ARG A 73 8.28 -12.50 15.42
C ARG A 73 7.11 -13.15 16.17
N TYR A 74 5.88 -12.94 15.72
CA TYR A 74 4.70 -13.63 16.28
C TYR A 74 4.80 -15.14 16.11
N ARG A 75 5.15 -15.62 14.91
CA ARG A 75 5.31 -17.06 14.61
C ARG A 75 6.42 -17.72 15.43
N GLN A 76 7.44 -16.97 15.82
CA GLN A 76 8.51 -17.43 16.71
C GLN A 76 8.15 -17.34 18.20
N GLY A 77 6.93 -16.92 18.55
CA GLY A 77 6.49 -16.76 19.94
C GLY A 77 7.10 -15.55 20.67
N GLN A 78 7.79 -14.66 19.94
CA GLN A 78 8.37 -13.42 20.50
C GLN A 78 7.30 -12.35 20.75
N SER A 79 6.11 -12.52 20.19
CA SER A 79 4.91 -11.76 20.52
C SER A 79 3.72 -12.71 20.66
N LYS A 80 2.82 -12.40 21.59
CA LYS A 80 1.60 -13.19 21.87
C LYS A 80 0.31 -12.51 21.38
N ASP A 81 0.43 -11.38 20.68
CA ASP A 81 -0.72 -10.64 20.18
C ASP A 81 -1.35 -11.38 18.99
N GLU A 82 -2.54 -11.95 19.20
CA GLU A 82 -3.25 -12.73 18.19
C GLU A 82 -3.60 -11.92 16.94
N ARG A 83 -3.65 -10.59 17.02
CA ARG A 83 -3.84 -9.72 15.86
C ARG A 83 -2.74 -9.92 14.82
N PHE A 84 -1.54 -10.36 15.24
CA PHE A 84 -0.41 -10.58 14.35
C PHE A 84 -0.49 -11.89 13.55
N ALA A 85 -1.37 -12.83 13.92
CA ALA A 85 -1.55 -14.08 13.18
C ALA A 85 -1.99 -13.86 11.73
N ASN A 86 -2.82 -12.83 11.51
CA ASN A 86 -3.43 -12.52 10.22
C ASN A 86 -2.58 -11.57 9.35
N LEU A 87 -1.45 -11.07 9.87
CA LEU A 87 -0.58 -10.16 9.12
C LEU A 87 0.05 -10.80 7.88
N ILE A 88 0.13 -12.13 7.81
CA ILE A 88 0.54 -12.82 6.59
C ILE A 88 -0.38 -12.52 5.40
N GLN A 89 -1.67 -12.25 5.63
CA GLN A 89 -2.58 -11.89 4.56
C GLN A 89 -2.27 -10.48 4.03
N VAL A 90 -1.90 -9.54 4.91
CA VAL A 90 -1.45 -8.20 4.50
C VAL A 90 -0.21 -8.27 3.62
N VAL A 91 0.74 -9.17 3.92
CA VAL A 91 1.93 -9.39 3.07
C VAL A 91 1.53 -9.85 1.66
N LYS A 92 0.62 -10.83 1.56
CA LYS A 92 0.12 -11.34 0.28
C LYS A 92 -0.62 -10.26 -0.50
N ASP A 93 -1.48 -9.51 0.17
CA ASP A 93 -2.26 -8.45 -0.45
C ASP A 93 -1.33 -7.34 -0.97
N CYS A 94 -0.32 -6.92 -0.21
CA CYS A 94 0.70 -5.98 -0.68
C CYS A 94 1.45 -6.49 -1.93
N ALA A 95 1.76 -7.78 -2.01
CA ALA A 95 2.37 -8.38 -3.19
C ALA A 95 1.41 -8.35 -4.39
N GLU A 96 0.13 -8.65 -4.19
CA GLU A 96 -0.89 -8.56 -5.25
C GLU A 96 -1.06 -7.11 -5.73
N MET A 97 -1.07 -6.12 -4.82
CA MET A 97 -1.08 -4.69 -5.18
C MET A 97 0.08 -4.35 -6.12
N ALA A 98 1.30 -4.82 -5.79
CA ALA A 98 2.50 -4.55 -6.57
C ALA A 98 2.40 -5.17 -7.97
N VAL A 99 2.05 -6.45 -8.06
CA VAL A 99 1.91 -7.17 -9.34
C VAL A 99 0.88 -6.48 -10.24
N ARG A 100 -0.31 -6.18 -9.72
CA ARG A 100 -1.37 -5.52 -10.51
C ARG A 100 -0.98 -4.12 -10.95
N ALA A 101 -0.24 -3.37 -10.13
CA ALA A 101 0.23 -2.04 -10.50
C ALA A 101 1.24 -2.10 -11.65
N ILE A 102 2.12 -3.11 -11.64
CA ILE A 102 3.06 -3.38 -12.73
C ILE A 102 2.30 -3.77 -13.99
N GLU A 103 1.41 -4.76 -13.91
CA GLU A 103 0.66 -5.27 -15.06
C GLU A 103 -0.24 -4.22 -15.73
N LYS A 104 -0.86 -3.34 -14.93
CA LYS A 104 -1.75 -2.28 -15.44
C LYS A 104 -1.02 -0.95 -15.71
N GLU A 105 0.28 -0.87 -15.43
CA GLU A 105 1.11 0.34 -15.53
C GLU A 105 0.50 1.58 -14.85
N ARG A 106 -0.20 1.37 -13.73
CA ARG A 106 -0.89 2.44 -12.99
C ARG A 106 -1.01 2.10 -11.52
N ILE A 107 -1.38 3.09 -10.71
CA ILE A 107 -1.45 2.97 -9.24
C ILE A 107 -2.87 3.16 -8.69
N TYR A 108 -3.91 3.03 -9.50
CA TYR A 108 -5.30 3.26 -9.11
C TYR A 108 -6.22 2.26 -9.83
N GLN A 109 -7.37 1.95 -9.21
CA GLN A 109 -8.37 0.98 -9.75
C GLN A 109 -7.74 -0.37 -10.13
N LEU A 110 -6.92 -0.95 -9.26
CA LEU A 110 -6.17 -2.18 -9.55
C LEU A 110 -7.02 -3.46 -9.57
N PHE A 111 -8.21 -3.42 -8.96
CA PHE A 111 -9.13 -4.56 -8.82
C PHE A 111 -10.46 -4.35 -9.55
N ARG A 112 -10.51 -3.32 -10.40
CA ARG A 112 -11.59 -3.07 -11.35
C ARG A 112 -11.14 -3.40 -12.77
#